data_AF-A0A940FM77-F1
#
_entry.id   AF-A0A940FM77-F1
#
_cell.length_a   1.000
_cell.length_b   1.000
_cell.length_c   1.000
_cell.angle_alpha   90.00
_cell.angle_beta   90.00
_cell.angle_gamma   90.00
#
_symmetry.space_group_name_H-M   'P 1'
#
loop_
_entity.id
_entity.type
_entity.pdbx_description
1 polymer ?
#
loop_
_entity_poly.entity_id
_entity_poly.type
_entity_poly.pdbx_seq_one_letter_code
_entity_poly.pdbx_strand_id
1 'polypeptide(L)'
;MKKRFDKEQVWFAIGGFTMGALLVSIGALIVYLGGAISWATEPDFETSDLVFGLLLMLLLAAAEEYIFRRLILRKLARSYNPWLALFVSSVLFAAVHLMNKNISILAITNVFMGGLVFGITYMYIRSIV
;
A
#
# COMPACT_ATOMS: atom_id res chain seq x y z
N MET A 1 -17.14 13.85 -18.68
CA MET A 1 -15.73 14.30 -18.58
C MET A 1 -14.80 13.09 -18.65
N LYS A 2 -14.16 12.85 -19.81
CA LYS A 2 -13.03 11.92 -19.91
C LYS A 2 -11.85 12.58 -19.19
N LYS A 3 -11.46 12.10 -18.01
CA LYS A 3 -10.15 12.47 -17.44
C LYS A 3 -9.09 11.81 -18.32
N ARG A 4 -8.49 12.60 -19.22
CA ARG A 4 -7.32 12.19 -19.99
C ARG A 4 -6.16 12.15 -19.00
N PHE A 5 -5.51 10.99 -18.86
CA PHE A 5 -4.26 10.90 -18.11
C PHE A 5 -3.27 11.89 -18.71
N ASP A 6 -2.83 12.84 -17.90
CA ASP A 6 -1.80 13.79 -18.29
C ASP A 6 -0.44 13.09 -18.24
N LYS A 7 0.48 13.41 -19.16
CA LYS A 7 1.82 12.80 -19.21
C LYS A 7 2.56 12.96 -17.88
N GLU A 8 2.36 14.09 -17.21
CA GLU A 8 2.86 14.37 -15.87
C GLU A 8 2.47 13.29 -14.86
N GLN A 9 1.19 12.86 -14.85
CA GLN A 9 0.72 11.84 -13.90
C GLN A 9 1.39 10.49 -14.11
N VAL A 10 1.69 10.14 -15.37
CA VAL A 10 2.42 8.92 -15.70
C VAL A 10 3.85 8.99 -15.15
N TRP A 11 4.52 10.13 -15.30
CA TRP A 11 5.87 10.32 -14.75
C TRP A 11 5.89 10.31 -13.23
N PHE A 12 4.90 10.92 -12.57
CA PHE A 12 4.75 10.83 -11.12
C PHE A 12 4.53 9.39 -10.65
N ALA A 13 3.70 8.61 -11.34
CA ALA A 13 3.46 7.21 -11.00
C ALA A 13 4.74 6.35 -11.17
N ILE A 14 5.45 6.51 -12.29
CA ILE A 14 6.72 5.81 -12.54
C ILE A 14 7.76 6.20 -11.49
N GLY A 15 7.90 7.49 -11.20
CA GLY A 15 8.84 8.00 -10.19
C GLY A 15 8.52 7.50 -8.78
N GLY A 16 7.23 7.45 -8.40
CA GLY A 16 6.79 6.89 -7.13
C GLY A 16 7.08 5.40 -7.02
N PHE A 17 6.80 4.64 -8.08
CA PHE A 17 7.09 3.20 -8.12
C PHE A 17 8.58 2.90 -8.01
N THR A 18 9.42 3.60 -8.78
CA THR A 18 10.88 3.40 -8.74
C THR A 18 11.47 3.80 -7.40
N MET A 19 11.02 4.92 -6.81
CA MET A 19 11.44 5.32 -5.47
C MET A 19 11.05 4.29 -4.41
N GLY A 20 9.82 3.75 -4.47
CA GLY A 20 9.37 2.70 -3.58
C GLY A 20 10.23 1.43 -3.71
N ALA A 21 10.51 1.00 -4.94
CA ALA A 21 11.38 -0.15 -5.19
C ALA A 21 12.80 0.06 -4.65
N LEU A 22 13.36 1.27 -4.81
CA LEU A 22 14.67 1.63 -4.25
C LEU A 22 14.66 1.59 -2.73
N LEU A 23 13.65 2.17 -2.07
CA LEU A 23 13.53 2.17 -0.62
C LEU A 23 13.47 0.75 -0.04
N VAL A 24 12.66 -0.13 -0.63
CA VAL A 24 12.56 -1.54 -0.21
C VAL A 24 13.89 -2.26 -0.43
N SER A 25 14.54 -2.02 -1.58
CA SER A 25 15.83 -2.65 -1.92
C SER A 25 16.95 -2.22 -0.97
N ILE A 26 17.00 -0.94 -0.58
CA ILE A 26 17.96 -0.43 0.41
C ILE A 26 17.71 -1.08 1.78
N GLY A 27 16.44 -1.18 2.21
CA GLY A 27 16.09 -1.86 3.45
C GLY A 27 16.54 -3.32 3.46
N ALA A 28 16.26 -4.05 2.38
CA ALA A 28 16.71 -5.44 2.22
C ALA A 28 18.24 -5.56 2.26
N LEU A 29 18.96 -4.65 1.60
CA LEU A 29 20.43 -4.61 1.60
C LEU A 29 20.99 -4.39 3.01
N ILE A 30 20.41 -3.49 3.79
CA ILE A 30 20.85 -3.24 5.18
C ILE A 30 20.69 -4.51 6.03
N VAL A 31 19.55 -5.19 5.93
CA VAL A 31 19.28 -6.42 6.68
C VAL A 31 20.22 -7.54 6.24
N TYR A 32 20.52 -7.64 4.94
CA TYR A 32 21.49 -8.58 4.39
C TYR A 32 22.91 -8.33 4.90
N LEU A 33 23.39 -7.08 4.83
CA LEU A 33 24.72 -6.70 5.33
C LEU A 33 24.84 -6.86 6.86
N GLY A 34 23.73 -6.70 7.59
CA GLY A 34 23.65 -6.98 9.01
C GLY A 34 23.67 -8.47 9.37
N GLY A 35 23.71 -9.37 8.39
CA GLY A 35 23.74 -10.83 8.59
C GLY A 35 22.42 -11.42 9.08
N ALA A 36 21.32 -10.67 9.06
CA ALA A 36 20.01 -11.12 9.52
C ALA A 36 19.25 -11.94 8.47
N ILE A 37 19.61 -11.80 7.18
CA ILE A 37 19.11 -12.63 6.08
C ILE A 37 20.27 -13.07 5.20
N SER A 38 20.14 -14.23 4.55
CA SER A 38 21.08 -14.75 3.57
C SER A 38 20.37 -15.04 2.26
N TRP A 39 21.13 -15.04 1.16
CA TRP A 39 20.61 -15.55 -0.10
C TRP A 39 20.35 -17.05 0.02
N ALA A 40 19.11 -17.46 -0.22
CA ALA A 40 18.72 -18.83 -0.38
C ALA A 40 18.07 -18.99 -1.75
N THR A 41 18.48 -20.00 -2.50
CA THR A 41 17.74 -20.43 -3.69
C THR A 41 16.62 -21.33 -3.21
N GLU A 42 15.38 -20.90 -3.42
CA GLU A 42 14.22 -21.76 -3.15
C GLU A 42 14.12 -22.82 -4.25
N PRO A 43 14.29 -24.12 -3.91
CA PRO A 43 14.30 -25.19 -4.90
C PRO A 43 12.96 -25.38 -5.61
N ASP A 44 11.86 -24.88 -5.03
CA ASP A 44 10.50 -24.99 -5.55
C ASP A 44 9.97 -23.67 -6.16
N PHE A 45 10.87 -22.76 -6.58
CA PHE A 45 10.44 -21.48 -7.17
C PHE A 45 9.87 -21.68 -8.58
N GLU A 46 8.55 -21.55 -8.70
CA GLU A 46 7.84 -21.58 -9.98
C GLU A 46 7.46 -20.18 -10.46
N THR A 47 7.82 -19.85 -11.69
CA THR A 47 7.52 -18.52 -12.28
C THR A 47 6.01 -18.25 -12.39
N SER A 48 5.20 -19.30 -12.54
CA SER A 48 3.74 -19.21 -12.55
C SER A 48 3.18 -18.71 -11.23
N ASP A 49 3.75 -19.14 -10.10
CA ASP A 49 3.29 -18.77 -8.77
C ASP A 49 3.59 -17.30 -8.49
N LEU A 50 4.74 -16.82 -8.97
CA LEU A 50 5.07 -15.40 -8.93
C LEU A 50 4.05 -14.56 -9.72
N VAL A 51 3.79 -14.93 -10.98
CA VAL A 51 2.86 -14.17 -11.84
C VAL A 51 1.46 -14.17 -11.25
N PHE A 52 0.98 -15.33 -10.79
CA PHE A 52 -0.33 -15.45 -10.17
C PHE A 52 -0.42 -14.64 -8.87
N GLY A 53 0.59 -14.73 -8.00
CA GLY A 53 0.67 -13.95 -6.76
C GLY A 53 0.66 -12.44 -7.02
N LEU A 54 1.41 -11.97 -8.02
CA LEU A 54 1.43 -10.55 -8.41
C LEU A 54 0.05 -10.08 -8.89
N LEU A 55 -0.63 -10.85 -9.74
CA LEU A 55 -1.97 -10.50 -10.22
C LEU A 55 -2.99 -10.44 -9.07
N LEU A 56 -2.94 -11.41 -8.16
CA LEU A 56 -3.80 -11.40 -6.97
C LEU A 56 -3.53 -10.20 -6.07
N MET A 57 -2.26 -9.85 -5.84
CA MET A 57 -1.90 -8.69 -5.02
C MET A 57 -2.36 -7.38 -5.67
N LEU A 58 -2.25 -7.24 -6.98
CA LEU A 58 -2.75 -6.06 -7.70
C LEU A 58 -4.27 -5.92 -7.57
N LEU A 59 -5.01 -7.03 -7.71
CA LEU A 59 -6.47 -7.05 -7.53
C LEU A 59 -6.86 -6.71 -6.09
N LEU A 60 -6.18 -7.30 -5.10
CA LEU A 60 -6.42 -7.06 -3.69
C LEU A 60 -6.12 -5.59 -3.32
N ALA A 61 -4.97 -5.07 -3.75
CA ALA A 61 -4.59 -3.67 -3.53
C ALA A 61 -5.62 -2.70 -4.15
N ALA A 62 -6.10 -2.99 -5.36
CA ALA A 62 -7.15 -2.18 -6.00
C ALA A 62 -8.48 -2.23 -5.22
N ALA A 63 -8.86 -3.40 -4.69
CA ALA A 63 -10.04 -3.56 -3.86
C ALA A 63 -9.92 -2.80 -2.53
N GLU A 64 -8.77 -2.90 -1.86
CA GLU A 64 -8.48 -2.18 -0.63
C GLU A 64 -8.51 -0.66 -0.86
N GLU A 65 -7.87 -0.16 -1.92
CA GLU A 65 -7.87 1.26 -2.23
C GLU A 65 -9.29 1.78 -2.51
N TYR A 66 -10.09 1.01 -3.26
CA TYR A 66 -11.48 1.34 -3.51
C TYR A 66 -12.31 1.41 -2.22
N ILE A 67 -12.22 0.39 -1.35
CA ILE A 67 -13.03 0.31 -0.13
C ILE A 67 -12.61 1.40 0.86
N PHE A 68 -11.34 1.45 1.23
CA PHE A 68 -10.90 2.32 2.31
C PHE A 68 -10.81 3.78 1.87
N ARG A 69 -10.33 4.08 0.65
CA ARG A 69 -10.09 5.48 0.25
C ARG A 69 -11.31 6.04 -0.47
N ARG A 70 -11.81 5.33 -1.48
CA ARG A 70 -12.94 5.84 -2.29
C ARG A 70 -14.29 5.74 -1.59
N LEU A 71 -14.56 4.68 -0.84
CA LEU A 71 -15.84 4.52 -0.14
C LEU A 71 -15.80 5.10 1.26
N ILE A 72 -14.92 4.62 2.13
CA ILE A 72 -14.92 4.99 3.56
C ILE A 72 -14.42 6.43 3.74
N LEU A 73 -13.14 6.69 3.44
CA LEU A 73 -12.52 8.01 3.65
C LEU A 73 -13.27 9.11 2.92
N ARG A 74 -13.56 8.95 1.63
CA ARG A 74 -14.25 10.00 0.85
C ARG A 74 -15.66 10.29 1.35
N LYS A 75 -16.44 9.28 1.75
CA LYS A 75 -17.79 9.52 2.28
C LYS A 75 -17.72 10.22 3.64
N LEU A 76 -16.86 9.75 4.53
CA LEU A 76 -16.68 10.36 5.86
C LEU A 76 -16.18 11.80 5.74
N ALA A 77 -15.19 12.07 4.90
CA ALA A 77 -14.62 13.41 4.73
C ALA A 77 -15.60 14.43 4.10
N ARG A 78 -16.71 13.97 3.51
CA ARG A 78 -17.80 14.85 3.02
C ARG A 78 -18.77 15.26 4.13
N SER A 79 -18.91 14.44 5.17
CA SER A 79 -19.88 14.63 6.24
C SER A 79 -19.25 15.06 7.55
N TYR A 80 -17.94 14.86 7.71
CA TYR A 80 -17.19 15.10 8.94
C TYR A 80 -15.84 15.78 8.66
N ASN A 81 -15.11 16.10 9.73
CA ASN A 81 -13.75 16.61 9.64
C ASN A 81 -12.86 15.63 8.82
N PRO A 82 -12.15 16.10 7.77
CA PRO A 82 -11.30 15.25 6.92
C PRO A 82 -10.21 14.49 7.69
N TRP A 83 -9.65 15.09 8.74
CA TRP A 83 -8.63 14.45 9.58
C TRP A 83 -9.20 13.33 10.44
N LEU A 84 -10.43 13.50 10.94
CA LEU A 84 -11.14 12.44 11.64
C LEU A 84 -11.50 11.30 10.67
N ALA A 85 -11.95 11.63 9.46
CA ALA A 85 -12.22 10.65 8.41
C ALA A 85 -10.97 9.84 8.03
N LEU A 86 -9.82 10.52 7.89
CA LEU A 86 -8.52 9.89 7.67
C LEU A 86 -8.19 8.91 8.80
N PHE A 87 -8.25 9.36 10.04
CA PHE A 87 -7.96 8.53 11.20
C PHE A 87 -8.84 7.29 11.25
N VAL A 88 -10.16 7.45 11.12
CA VAL A 88 -11.12 6.34 11.13
C VAL A 88 -10.86 5.37 9.98
N SER A 89 -10.62 5.86 8.77
CA SER A 89 -10.29 5.00 7.64
C SER A 89 -9.01 4.20 7.87
N SER A 90 -7.97 4.81 8.43
CA SER A 90 -6.71 4.14 8.72
C SER A 90 -6.82 3.12 9.85
N VAL A 91 -7.63 3.39 10.87
CA VAL A 91 -7.94 2.42 11.93
C VAL A 91 -8.68 1.21 11.35
N LEU A 92 -9.69 1.42 10.50
CA LEU A 92 -10.41 0.32 9.86
C LEU A 92 -9.52 -0.50 8.93
N PHE A 93 -8.63 0.16 8.19
CA PHE A 93 -7.63 -0.52 7.35
C PHE A 93 -6.69 -1.38 8.19
N ALA A 94 -6.19 -0.87 9.31
CA ALA A 94 -5.38 -1.68 10.24
C ALA A 94 -6.22 -2.83 10.82
N ALA A 95 -7.45 -2.57 11.26
CA ALA A 95 -8.29 -3.56 11.92
C ALA A 95 -8.52 -4.83 11.07
N VAL A 96 -8.71 -4.71 9.76
CA VAL A 96 -8.87 -5.92 8.90
C VAL A 96 -7.59 -6.77 8.83
N HIS A 97 -6.42 -6.17 9.05
CA HIS A 97 -5.15 -6.89 9.09
C HIS A 97 -4.91 -7.62 10.42
N LEU A 98 -5.70 -7.36 11.47
CA LEU A 98 -5.64 -8.15 12.71
C LEU A 98 -6.02 -9.62 12.49
N MET A 99 -6.68 -9.93 11.36
CA MET A 99 -6.98 -11.30 10.95
C MET A 99 -5.76 -12.06 10.41
N ASN A 100 -4.64 -11.37 10.16
CA ASN A 100 -3.41 -12.01 9.70
C ASN A 100 -2.79 -12.84 10.83
N LYS A 101 -2.45 -14.09 10.51
CA LYS A 101 -1.77 -14.99 11.46
C LYS A 101 -0.45 -14.36 11.92
N ASN A 102 -0.18 -14.45 13.22
CA ASN A 102 1.07 -13.98 13.85
C ASN A 102 1.39 -12.49 13.62
N ILE A 103 0.37 -11.64 13.43
CA ILE A 103 0.61 -10.20 13.33
C ILE A 103 1.17 -9.64 14.64
N SER A 104 2.29 -8.93 14.56
CA SER A 104 2.91 -8.27 15.71
C SER A 104 2.35 -6.86 15.93
N ILE A 105 2.54 -6.31 17.12
CA ILE A 105 2.18 -4.91 17.42
C ILE A 105 2.91 -3.96 16.46
N LEU A 106 4.18 -4.21 16.17
CA LEU A 106 4.94 -3.40 15.23
C LEU A 106 4.35 -3.46 13.81
N ALA A 107 3.94 -4.65 13.36
CA ALA A 107 3.33 -4.83 12.05
C ALA A 107 1.99 -4.08 11.92
N ILE A 108 1.11 -4.19 12.92
CA ILE A 108 -0.18 -3.48 12.88
C ILE A 108 -0.01 -1.96 12.99
N THR A 109 0.95 -1.47 13.78
CA THR A 109 1.30 -0.04 13.82
C THR A 109 1.80 0.43 12.46
N ASN A 110 2.62 -0.36 11.78
CA ASN A 110 3.08 -0.04 10.42
C ASN A 110 1.92 0.00 9.42
N VAL A 111 0.99 -0.95 9.46
CA VAL A 111 -0.21 -0.95 8.60
C VAL A 111 -1.07 0.30 8.86
N PHE A 112 -1.27 0.67 10.12
CA PHE A 112 -1.99 1.89 10.48
C PHE A 112 -1.32 3.15 9.92
N MET A 113 0.01 3.26 10.06
CA MET A 113 0.79 4.36 9.49
C MET A 113 0.71 4.39 7.96
N GLY A 114 0.79 3.23 7.30
CA GLY A 114 0.56 3.11 5.86
C GLY A 114 -0.83 3.60 5.46
N GLY A 115 -1.86 3.27 6.24
CA GLY A 115 -3.22 3.80 6.10
C GLY A 115 -3.26 5.33 6.09
N LEU A 116 -2.57 5.98 7.03
CA LEU A 116 -2.46 7.44 7.10
C LEU A 116 -1.75 8.02 5.88
N VAL A 117 -0.60 7.48 5.51
CA VAL A 117 0.20 7.96 4.37
C VAL A 117 -0.61 7.87 3.07
N PHE A 118 -1.18 6.70 2.76
CA PHE A 118 -1.98 6.51 1.55
C PHE A 118 -3.26 7.35 1.58
N GLY A 119 -3.91 7.49 2.74
CA GLY A 119 -5.09 8.34 2.90
C GLY A 119 -4.79 9.83 2.66
N ILE A 120 -3.64 10.33 3.13
CA ILE A 120 -3.19 11.71 2.86
C ILE A 120 -2.94 11.91 1.36
N THR A 121 -2.22 10.98 0.72
CA THR A 121 -1.98 10.99 -0.72
C THR A 121 -3.28 11.02 -1.51
N TYR A 122 -4.28 10.21 -1.11
CA TYR A 122 -5.61 10.21 -1.70
C TYR A 122 -6.32 11.57 -1.55
N MET A 123 -6.26 12.20 -0.37
CA MET A 123 -6.90 13.50 -0.15
C MET A 123 -6.28 14.60 -1.02
N TYR A 124 -4.97 14.54 -1.26
CA TYR A 124 -4.23 15.50 -2.07
C TYR A 124 -4.46 15.30 -3.58
N ILE A 125 -4.27 14.08 -4.08
CA ILE A 125 -4.32 13.78 -5.52
C ILE A 125 -5.76 13.52 -6.01
N ARG A 126 -6.66 13.08 -5.10
CA ARG A 126 -8.03 12.61 -5.40
C ARG A 126 -8.09 11.58 -6.54
N SER A 127 -7.05 10.78 -6.66
CA SER A 127 -7.00 9.62 -7.54
C SER A 127 -7.10 8.35 -6.71
N ILE A 128 -7.75 7.34 -7.28
CA ILE A 128 -7.84 5.98 -6.71
C ILE A 128 -6.72 5.07 -7.21
N VAL A 129 -5.87 5.59 -8.09
CA VAL A 129 -4.69 4.97 -8.70
C VAL A 129 -3.63 6.05 -8.90
#